data_AF-A0A7Z7FDX9-F1
#
_entry.id   AF-A0A7Z7FDX9-F1
#
_cell.length_a   1.000
_cell.length_b   1.000
_cell.length_c   1.000
_cell.angle_alpha   90.00
_cell.angle_beta   90.00
_cell.angle_gamma   90.00
#
_symmetry.space_group_name_H-M   'P 1'
#
loop_
_entity.id
_entity.type
_entity.pdbx_description
1 polymer ?
#
loop_
_entity_poly.entity_id
_entity_poly.type
_entity_poly.pdbx_seq_one_letter_code
_entity_poly.pdbx_strand_id
1 'polypeptide(L)'
;MQEDIGHMRKLCKTRPLRYSDLDYLKKGSTAFLNENGYSNAQIAEALDLDERDVENNLKGTGFALDYKKISPFEDKIPSNIGDTIVICVPSWGNETQDHSIKATVLHCVPRGNSCGLSVSLLEDANFEIPLYGKARKGSEIVVPVDWVSK
;
A
#
# COMPACT_ATOMS: atom_id res chain seq x y z
N MET A 1 8.13 10.57 29.03
CA MET A 1 7.49 11.35 27.94
C MET A 1 8.26 11.23 26.63
N GLN A 2 9.58 11.46 26.58
CA GLN A 2 10.39 11.24 25.34
C GLN A 2 10.41 9.79 24.82
N GLU A 3 10.38 8.78 25.70
CA GLU A 3 10.33 7.37 25.30
C GLU A 3 9.06 7.02 24.50
N ASP A 4 7.95 7.72 24.77
CA ASP A 4 6.65 7.52 24.13
C ASP A 4 6.66 8.04 22.68
N ILE A 5 7.23 9.22 22.45
CA ILE A 5 7.36 9.83 21.11
C ILE A 5 8.27 9.00 20.20
N GLY A 6 9.38 8.48 20.74
CA GLY A 6 10.26 7.57 20.02
C GLY A 6 9.55 6.29 19.57
N HIS A 7 8.69 5.75 20.43
CA HIS A 7 7.84 4.60 20.12
C HIS A 7 6.82 4.92 19.03
N MET A 8 6.10 6.04 19.14
CA MET A 8 5.12 6.49 18.14
C MET A 8 5.75 6.65 16.75
N ARG A 9 6.93 7.28 16.67
CA ARG A 9 7.67 7.41 15.40
C ARG A 9 8.05 6.06 14.80
N LYS A 10 8.42 5.09 15.65
CA LYS A 10 8.73 3.72 15.20
C LYS A 10 7.47 3.03 14.68
N LEU A 11 6.36 3.12 15.40
CA LEU A 11 5.07 2.57 14.96
C LEU A 11 4.65 3.13 13.61
N CYS A 12 4.73 4.45 13.39
CA CYS A 12 4.37 5.05 12.11
C CYS A 12 5.26 4.58 10.95
N LYS A 13 6.53 4.22 11.22
CA LYS A 13 7.46 3.68 10.20
C LYS A 13 7.23 2.20 9.90
N THR A 14 6.77 1.42 10.88
CA THR A 14 6.63 -0.03 10.75
C THR A 14 5.18 -0.49 10.60
N ARG A 15 4.20 0.40 10.74
CA ARG A 15 2.79 0.06 10.55
C ARG A 15 2.53 -0.33 9.10
N PRO A 16 1.62 -1.29 8.85
CA PRO A 16 1.08 -1.51 7.52
C PRO A 16 0.47 -0.20 7.00
N LEU A 17 0.88 0.22 5.79
CA LEU A 17 0.34 1.41 5.16
C LEU A 17 -0.93 1.03 4.42
N ARG A 18 -2.04 1.71 4.71
CA ARG A 18 -3.28 1.51 3.95
C ARG A 18 -3.19 2.27 2.63
N TYR A 19 -3.98 1.89 1.63
CA TYR A 19 -4.04 2.63 0.36
C TYR A 19 -4.49 4.09 0.53
N SER A 20 -5.24 4.38 1.61
CA SER A 20 -5.57 5.75 2.04
C SER A 20 -4.36 6.59 2.47
N ASP A 21 -3.20 5.97 2.72
CA ASP A 21 -2.01 6.64 3.28
C ASP A 21 -1.03 7.14 2.21
N LEU A 22 -1.16 6.71 0.95
CA LEU A 22 -0.16 6.90 -0.11
C LEU A 22 0.17 8.36 -0.43
N ASP A 23 -0.81 9.26 -0.43
CA ASP A 23 -0.58 10.69 -0.69
C ASP A 23 -0.21 11.47 0.58
N TYR A 24 -0.43 10.89 1.76
CA TYR A 24 -0.32 11.62 3.03
C TYR A 24 0.18 10.72 4.16
N LEU A 25 1.43 10.27 4.08
CA LEU A 25 2.06 9.49 5.15
C LEU A 25 1.86 10.12 6.55
N LYS A 26 1.87 11.46 6.63
CA LYS A 26 1.56 12.19 7.88
C LYS A 26 0.07 12.14 8.27
N LYS A 27 -0.90 12.24 7.36
CA LYS A 27 -2.35 12.13 7.64
C LYS A 27 -2.75 10.71 8.02
N GLY A 28 -2.27 9.71 7.27
CA GLY A 28 -2.46 8.30 7.61
C GLY A 28 -1.86 7.96 8.96
N SER A 29 -0.67 8.49 9.27
CA SER A 29 -0.05 8.32 10.58
C SER A 29 -0.79 9.07 11.68
N THR A 30 -1.41 10.22 11.36
CA THR A 30 -2.26 10.96 12.30
C THR A 30 -3.48 10.14 12.68
N ALA A 31 -4.22 9.61 11.70
CA ALA A 31 -5.38 8.76 11.94
C ALA A 31 -5.01 7.49 12.71
N PHE A 32 -3.94 6.81 12.29
CA PHE A 32 -3.44 5.61 12.96
C PHE A 32 -3.10 5.85 14.44
N LEU A 33 -2.37 6.93 14.76
CA LEU A 33 -2.04 7.23 16.15
C LEU A 33 -3.28 7.63 16.96
N ASN A 34 -4.24 8.35 16.36
CA ASN A 34 -5.49 8.70 17.04
C ASN A 34 -6.34 7.46 17.36
N GLU A 35 -6.44 6.51 16.44
CA GLU A 35 -7.10 5.20 16.67
C GLU A 35 -6.43 4.38 17.78
N ASN A 36 -5.14 4.59 18.03
CA ASN A 36 -4.39 3.97 19.15
C ASN A 36 -4.47 4.76 20.46
N GLY A 37 -5.29 5.82 20.53
CA GLY A 37 -5.58 6.56 21.75
C GLY A 37 -4.59 7.68 22.10
N TYR A 38 -3.67 8.04 21.20
CA TYR A 38 -2.74 9.15 21.43
C TYR A 38 -3.46 10.52 21.29
N SER A 39 -3.09 11.47 22.14
CA SER A 39 -3.62 12.83 22.09
C SER A 39 -3.10 13.63 20.89
N ASN A 40 -3.83 14.67 20.47
CA ASN A 40 -3.41 15.53 19.35
C ASN A 40 -2.02 16.14 19.57
N ALA A 41 -1.69 16.56 20.80
CA ALA A 41 -0.38 17.09 21.17
C ALA A 41 0.75 16.07 20.98
N GLN A 42 0.56 14.82 21.43
CA GLN A 42 1.53 13.74 21.23
C GLN A 42 1.71 13.42 19.74
N ILE A 43 0.62 13.43 18.97
CA ILE A 43 0.67 13.17 17.52
C ILE A 43 1.42 14.28 16.79
N ALA A 44 1.14 15.54 17.14
CA ALA A 44 1.81 16.72 16.60
C ALA A 44 3.33 16.64 16.79
N GLU A 45 3.77 16.34 18.02
CA GLU A 45 5.19 16.15 18.35
C GLU A 45 5.83 14.95 17.63
N ALA A 46 5.10 13.83 17.54
CA ALA A 46 5.61 12.62 16.90
C ALA A 46 5.80 12.79 15.38
N LEU A 47 4.89 13.51 14.72
CA LEU A 47 4.85 13.67 13.26
C LEU A 47 5.46 14.98 12.76
N ASP A 48 5.98 15.81 13.67
CA ASP A 48 6.52 17.13 13.35
C ASP A 48 5.47 17.96 12.58
N LEU A 49 4.36 18.21 13.28
CA LEU A 49 3.16 18.92 12.82
C LEU A 49 2.70 19.88 13.91
N ASP A 50 1.89 20.86 13.55
CA ASP A 50 1.10 21.63 14.52
C ASP A 50 -0.18 20.87 14.91
N GLU A 51 -0.70 21.08 16.12
CA GLU A 51 -1.97 20.46 16.57
C GLU A 51 -3.15 20.81 15.65
N ARG A 52 -3.12 21.99 15.03
CA ARG A 52 -4.12 22.40 14.04
C ARG A 52 -4.08 21.54 12.78
N ASP A 53 -2.89 21.13 12.34
CA ASP A 53 -2.72 20.24 11.20
C ASP A 53 -3.19 18.82 11.55
N VAL A 54 -2.94 18.37 12.78
CA VAL A 54 -3.50 17.13 13.32
C VAL A 54 -5.03 17.15 13.26
N GLU A 55 -5.68 18.22 13.75
CA GLU A 55 -7.13 18.35 13.65
C GLU A 55 -7.64 18.36 12.21
N ASN A 56 -6.96 19.07 11.31
CA ASN A 56 -7.34 19.14 9.89
C ASN A 56 -7.21 17.77 9.22
N ASN A 57 -6.15 17.03 9.54
CA ASN A 57 -5.92 15.67 9.09
C ASN A 57 -7.05 14.74 9.56
N LEU A 58 -7.45 14.84 10.83
CA LEU A 58 -8.56 14.07 11.41
C LEU A 58 -9.94 14.48 10.87
N LYS A 59 -10.15 15.77 10.57
CA LYS A 59 -11.36 16.31 9.93
C LYS A 59 -11.46 15.97 8.43
N GLY A 60 -10.39 15.43 7.84
CA GLY A 60 -10.37 14.93 6.46
C GLY A 60 -10.12 15.98 5.36
N THR A 61 -9.60 17.18 5.68
CA THR A 61 -9.63 18.34 4.75
C THR A 61 -8.48 18.46 3.74
N GLY A 62 -7.45 17.59 3.79
CA GLY A 62 -6.43 17.54 2.72
C GLY A 62 -6.95 16.83 1.47
N PHE A 63 -6.65 17.37 0.27
CA PHE A 63 -7.07 16.83 -1.03
C PHE A 63 -7.00 15.32 -1.03
N ALA A 64 -8.12 14.63 -1.23
CA ALA A 64 -8.10 13.19 -1.24
C ALA A 64 -7.31 12.73 -2.49
N LEU A 65 -6.37 11.80 -2.30
CA LEU A 65 -6.18 10.74 -3.30
C LEU A 65 -7.60 10.30 -3.63
N ASP A 66 -8.03 10.39 -4.89
CA ASP A 66 -9.44 10.21 -5.24
C ASP A 66 -9.83 8.78 -4.93
N TYR A 67 -10.17 8.54 -3.67
CA TYR A 67 -10.48 7.25 -3.13
C TYR A 67 -11.70 6.70 -3.86
N LYS A 68 -12.53 7.55 -4.47
CA LYS A 68 -13.59 7.13 -5.39
C LYS A 68 -13.07 6.35 -6.60
N LYS A 69 -11.79 6.50 -6.98
CA LYS A 69 -11.12 5.72 -8.03
C LYS A 69 -10.61 4.36 -7.53
N ILE A 70 -10.37 4.21 -6.23
CA ILE A 70 -9.86 2.96 -5.62
C ILE A 70 -11.00 2.17 -4.94
N SER A 71 -11.99 2.85 -4.36
CA SER A 71 -13.13 2.30 -3.66
C SER A 71 -13.89 1.24 -4.45
N PRO A 72 -14.03 1.31 -5.78
CA PRO A 72 -14.67 0.23 -6.54
C PRO A 72 -13.88 -1.10 -6.52
N PHE A 73 -12.62 -1.08 -6.09
CA PHE A 73 -11.70 -2.22 -6.08
C PHE A 73 -11.26 -2.64 -4.67
N GLU A 74 -11.80 -2.04 -3.61
CA GLU A 74 -11.36 -2.34 -2.24
C GLU A 74 -11.46 -3.81 -1.86
N ASP A 75 -12.52 -4.48 -2.30
CA ASP A 75 -12.73 -5.91 -2.02
C ASP A 75 -11.77 -6.83 -2.79
N LYS A 76 -10.99 -6.25 -3.72
CA LYS A 76 -10.06 -6.96 -4.60
C LYS A 76 -8.60 -6.63 -4.31
N ILE A 77 -8.30 -5.42 -3.85
CA ILE A 77 -6.92 -5.04 -3.51
C ILE A 77 -6.50 -5.68 -2.18
N PRO A 78 -5.20 -5.97 -2.00
CA PRO A 78 -4.64 -6.34 -0.70
C PRO A 78 -5.00 -5.31 0.39
N SER A 79 -5.03 -5.73 1.65
CA SER A 79 -5.42 -4.83 2.74
C SER A 79 -4.41 -3.70 2.95
N ASN A 80 -3.12 -3.96 2.75
CA ASN A 80 -2.07 -2.96 2.95
C ASN A 80 -1.00 -2.98 1.85
N ILE A 81 -0.34 -1.85 1.74
CA ILE A 81 0.95 -1.70 1.08
C ILE A 81 2.03 -2.29 1.99
N GLY A 82 3.00 -2.94 1.37
CA GLY A 82 4.01 -3.73 2.06
C GLY A 82 3.57 -5.18 2.34
N ASP A 83 2.29 -5.51 2.15
CA ASP A 83 1.83 -6.89 2.28
C ASP A 83 2.53 -7.77 1.24
N THR A 84 2.88 -8.98 1.67
CA THR A 84 3.34 -10.02 0.75
C THR A 84 2.13 -10.72 0.18
N ILE A 85 2.04 -10.74 -1.15
CA ILE A 85 0.95 -11.36 -1.88
C ILE A 85 1.48 -12.45 -2.81
N VAL A 86 0.57 -13.33 -3.22
CA VAL A 86 0.82 -14.31 -4.27
C VAL A 86 0.10 -13.84 -5.53
N ILE A 87 0.87 -13.65 -6.59
CA ILE A 87 0.36 -13.31 -7.91
C ILE A 87 0.25 -14.60 -8.72
N CYS A 88 -0.95 -14.90 -9.22
CA CYS A 88 -1.25 -15.98 -10.14
C CYS A 88 -1.22 -15.43 -11.57
N VAL A 89 -0.11 -15.67 -12.26
CA VAL A 89 0.07 -15.30 -13.66
C VAL A 89 -0.61 -16.36 -14.53
N PRO A 90 -1.61 -15.98 -15.35
CA PRO A 90 -2.33 -16.94 -16.18
C PRO A 90 -1.40 -17.51 -17.25
N SER A 91 -1.69 -18.74 -17.68
CA SER A 91 -1.01 -19.36 -18.81
C SER A 91 -1.04 -18.43 -20.03
N TRP A 92 0.12 -18.11 -20.60
CA TRP A 92 0.24 -17.22 -21.75
C TRP A 92 1.30 -17.73 -22.74
N GLY A 93 1.04 -17.53 -24.03
CA GLY A 93 1.94 -17.96 -25.10
C GLY A 93 2.06 -19.48 -25.16
N ASN A 94 3.25 -20.01 -24.90
CA ASN A 94 3.55 -21.45 -24.96
C ASN A 94 3.40 -22.16 -23.60
N GLU A 95 3.10 -21.42 -22.53
CA GLU A 95 2.85 -21.98 -21.20
C GLU A 95 1.47 -22.63 -21.14
N THR A 96 1.38 -23.83 -20.55
CA THR A 96 0.12 -24.60 -20.45
C THR A 96 -0.48 -24.59 -19.05
N GLN A 97 0.18 -23.93 -18.09
CA GLN A 97 -0.25 -23.87 -16.70
C GLN A 97 -0.12 -22.44 -16.16
N ASP A 98 -0.97 -22.12 -15.19
CA ASP A 98 -0.85 -20.90 -14.42
C ASP A 98 0.35 -21.02 -13.47
N HIS A 99 1.02 -19.90 -13.24
CA HIS A 99 2.19 -19.84 -12.37
C HIS A 99 1.94 -18.89 -11.21
N SER A 100 2.53 -19.19 -10.06
CA SER A 100 2.43 -18.33 -8.88
C SER A 100 3.80 -17.74 -8.53
N ILE A 101 3.81 -16.46 -8.15
CA ILE A 101 5.01 -15.77 -7.70
C ILE A 101 4.69 -14.81 -6.55
N LYS A 102 5.60 -14.73 -5.57
CA LYS A 102 5.46 -13.82 -4.44
C LYS A 102 5.96 -12.43 -4.77
N ALA A 103 5.22 -11.43 -4.31
CA ALA A 103 5.61 -10.04 -4.45
C ALA A 103 5.17 -9.22 -3.22
N THR A 104 5.83 -8.10 -3.00
CA THR A 104 5.41 -7.08 -2.03
C THR A 104 4.61 -6.00 -2.73
N VAL A 105 3.46 -5.66 -2.20
CA VAL A 105 2.60 -4.57 -2.69
C VAL A 105 3.30 -3.23 -2.48
N LEU A 106 3.38 -2.42 -3.53
CA LEU A 106 3.91 -1.05 -3.45
C LEU A 106 2.80 -0.01 -3.47
N HIS A 107 1.87 -0.11 -4.42
CA HIS A 107 0.67 0.76 -4.51
C HIS A 107 -0.30 0.28 -5.59
N CYS A 108 -1.52 0.83 -5.60
CA CYS A 108 -2.49 0.63 -6.69
C CYS A 108 -2.35 1.80 -7.68
N VAL A 109 -2.42 1.48 -8.96
CA VAL A 109 -2.42 2.42 -10.08
C VAL A 109 -3.80 2.34 -10.76
N PRO A 110 -4.71 3.29 -10.49
CA PRO A 110 -6.02 3.33 -11.16
C PRO A 110 -5.87 3.56 -12.67
N ARG A 111 -6.60 2.79 -13.47
CA ARG A 111 -6.60 2.81 -14.95
C ARG A 111 -8.04 2.82 -15.47
N GLY A 112 -8.74 3.95 -15.32
CA GLY A 112 -10.14 4.05 -15.71
C GLY A 112 -11.03 3.15 -14.84
N ASN A 113 -11.56 2.07 -15.43
CA ASN A 113 -12.43 1.09 -14.75
C ASN A 113 -11.66 -0.13 -14.19
N SER A 114 -10.33 -0.09 -14.11
CA SER A 114 -9.51 -1.13 -13.46
C SER A 114 -8.47 -0.53 -12.52
N CYS A 115 -7.90 -1.36 -11.63
CA CYS A 115 -6.71 -1.05 -10.85
C CYS A 115 -5.60 -2.06 -11.21
N GLY A 116 -4.43 -1.56 -11.59
CA GLY A 116 -3.20 -2.35 -11.63
C GLY A 116 -2.46 -2.22 -10.30
N LEU A 117 -1.98 -3.32 -9.74
CA LEU A 117 -1.15 -3.31 -8.54
C LEU A 117 0.32 -3.21 -8.95
N SER A 118 0.98 -2.13 -8.53
CA SER A 118 2.45 -2.07 -8.55
C SER A 118 2.99 -2.90 -7.40
N VAL A 119 3.91 -3.80 -7.73
CA VAL A 119 4.46 -4.82 -6.84
C VAL A 119 5.96 -4.99 -7.09
N SER A 120 6.72 -5.32 -6.06
CA SER A 120 8.13 -5.73 -6.18
C SER A 120 8.26 -7.24 -6.00
N LEU A 121 8.84 -7.93 -6.97
CA LEU A 121 8.99 -9.38 -6.92
C LEU A 121 9.95 -9.83 -5.80
N LEU A 122 9.57 -10.85 -5.04
CA LEU A 122 10.36 -11.39 -3.94
C LEU A 122 11.29 -12.54 -4.35
N GLU A 123 11.08 -13.07 -5.55
CA GLU A 123 11.83 -14.19 -6.14
C GLU A 123 11.98 -14.00 -7.66
N ASP A 124 12.89 -14.75 -8.27
CA ASP A 124 13.07 -14.75 -9.72
C ASP A 124 11.93 -15.52 -10.40
N ALA A 125 11.39 -14.96 -11.50
CA ALA A 125 10.37 -15.64 -12.29
C ALA A 125 11.04 -16.65 -13.24
N ASN A 126 10.78 -17.93 -13.01
CA ASN A 126 11.26 -19.01 -13.90
C ASN A 126 10.42 -19.18 -15.18
N PHE A 127 9.37 -18.36 -15.31
CA PHE A 127 8.41 -18.31 -16.42
C PHE A 127 8.32 -16.88 -16.96
N GLU A 128 7.61 -16.68 -18.07
CA GLU A 128 7.40 -15.34 -18.64
C GLU A 128 6.16 -14.67 -18.06
N ILE A 129 6.32 -13.45 -17.58
CA ILE A 129 5.22 -12.59 -17.16
C ILE A 129 4.81 -11.74 -18.38
N PRO A 130 3.51 -11.69 -18.77
CA PRO A 130 3.06 -10.87 -19.88
C PRO A 130 3.54 -9.42 -19.76
N LEU A 131 4.05 -8.85 -20.86
CA LEU A 131 4.66 -7.51 -20.96
C LEU A 131 6.02 -7.31 -20.28
N TYR A 132 6.45 -8.23 -19.40
CA TYR A 132 7.70 -8.11 -18.63
C TYR A 132 8.73 -9.22 -18.94
N GLY A 133 8.32 -10.31 -19.57
CA GLY A 133 9.18 -11.47 -19.84
C GLY A 133 9.65 -12.12 -18.55
N LYS A 134 10.90 -12.63 -18.54
CA LYS A 134 11.53 -13.18 -17.33
C LYS A 134 11.99 -12.05 -16.41
N ALA A 135 11.20 -11.79 -15.37
CA ALA A 135 11.50 -10.79 -14.35
C ALA A 135 12.34 -11.37 -13.21
N ARG A 136 13.17 -10.53 -12.58
CA ARG A 136 14.06 -10.93 -11.48
C ARG A 136 13.52 -10.46 -10.15
N LYS A 137 14.02 -11.05 -9.06
CA LYS A 137 13.80 -10.55 -7.71
C LYS A 137 14.14 -9.05 -7.64
N GLY A 138 13.26 -8.29 -7.02
CA GLY A 138 13.35 -6.84 -6.87
C GLY A 138 12.83 -6.05 -8.08
N SER A 139 12.50 -6.69 -9.20
CA SER A 139 11.83 -6.01 -10.31
C SER A 139 10.46 -5.47 -9.86
N GLU A 140 10.21 -4.20 -10.14
CA GLU A 140 8.89 -3.59 -10.00
C GLU A 140 8.08 -3.84 -11.27
N ILE A 141 6.90 -4.44 -11.11
CA ILE A 141 5.98 -4.72 -12.20
C ILE A 141 4.57 -4.25 -11.82
N VAL A 142 3.71 -4.06 -12.82
CA VAL A 142 2.29 -3.76 -12.61
C VAL A 142 1.46 -4.94 -13.10
N VAL A 143 0.70 -5.54 -12.20
CA VAL A 143 -0.18 -6.68 -12.51
C VAL A 143 -1.65 -6.31 -12.32
N PRO A 144 -2.58 -6.94 -13.06
CA PRO A 144 -4.01 -6.80 -12.76
C PRO A 144 -4.31 -7.22 -11.32
N VAL A 145 -5.16 -6.46 -10.62
CA VAL A 145 -5.63 -6.84 -9.27
C VAL A 145 -6.26 -8.24 -9.24
N ASP A 146 -6.90 -8.64 -10.34
CA ASP A 146 -7.54 -9.96 -10.46
C ASP A 146 -6.54 -11.13 -10.53
N TRP A 147 -5.24 -10.86 -10.66
CA TRP A 147 -4.19 -11.89 -10.57
C TRP A 147 -3.76 -12.19 -9.14
N VAL A 148 -4.23 -11.42 -8.15
CA VAL A 148 -3.85 -11.66 -6.76
C VAL A 148 -4.73 -12.76 -6.17
N SER A 149 -4.11 -13.84 -5.69
CA SER A 149 -4.83 -14.83 -4.90
C SER A 149 -5.24 -14.19 -3.58
N LYS A 150 -6.51 -14.34 -3.22
CA LYS A 150 -6.97 -14.09 -1.85
C LYS A 150 -6.36 -15.11 -0.89
#